data_AF-A0A142YCY8-F1
#
_entry.id   AF-A0A142YCY8-F1
#
_cell.length_a   1.000
_cell.length_b   1.000
_cell.length_c   1.000
_cell.angle_alpha   90.00
_cell.angle_beta   90.00
_cell.angle_gamma   90.00
#
_symmetry.space_group_name_H-M   'P 1'
#
loop_
_entity.id
_entity.type
_entity.pdbx_description
1 polymer ?
#
loop_
_entity_poly.entity_id
_entity_poly.type
_entity_poly.pdbx_seq_one_letter_code
_entity_poly.pdbx_strand_id
1 'polypeptide(L)'
;MPNPENPSSASWTYRMEVSPTGQGSSNAVQGPNDPAVLLQHLVNLQSQTLDVLRQNLEIDRLNLDLNRQNLDLTREIVQVNREQRARQMAELERWQHGHQRVLDASREALGRLEQVHASLIGEMAEYVEDNHENLIDGDFALSDFVDRFGPRLAHLNTMLAVLRPLAVVRPKPED
;
A
#
# COMPACT_ATOMS: atom_id res chain seq x y z
N MET A 1 45.09 32.63 45.69
CA MET A 1 45.56 33.70 44.79
C MET A 1 44.36 34.32 44.08
N PRO A 2 43.79 35.42 44.60
CA PRO A 2 42.84 36.26 43.88
C PRO A 2 43.20 37.76 43.83
N ASN A 3 42.54 38.49 42.91
CA ASN A 3 42.41 39.96 42.74
C ASN A 3 43.57 40.72 42.04
N PRO A 4 43.36 41.93 41.44
CA PRO A 4 42.19 42.82 41.49
C PRO A 4 41.76 43.62 40.21
N GLU A 5 40.50 44.07 40.26
CA GLU A 5 39.92 45.41 39.96
C GLU A 5 40.05 46.17 38.60
N ASN A 6 38.87 46.67 38.20
CA ASN A 6 38.46 47.74 37.28
C ASN A 6 39.12 49.11 37.58
N PRO A 7 39.28 50.06 36.63
CA PRO A 7 38.24 51.12 36.49
C PRO A 7 38.05 51.72 35.07
N SER A 8 36.80 52.07 34.78
CA SER A 8 36.32 53.35 34.23
C SER A 8 37.33 54.31 33.58
N SER A 9 37.16 54.61 32.29
CA SER A 9 37.54 55.92 31.72
C SER A 9 36.43 56.49 30.85
N ALA A 10 35.63 57.35 31.46
CA ALA A 10 34.81 58.33 30.75
C ALA A 10 35.74 59.36 30.09
N SER A 11 35.81 59.39 28.76
CA SER A 11 36.35 60.56 28.05
C SER A 11 35.21 61.55 27.84
N TRP A 12 35.15 62.51 28.75
CA TRP A 12 34.42 63.75 28.57
C TRP A 12 34.96 64.48 27.34
N THR A 13 34.10 64.79 26.37
CA THR A 13 34.31 65.96 25.51
C THR A 13 33.01 66.75 25.46
N TYR A 14 33.13 67.98 25.95
CA TYR A 14 32.10 68.93 26.27
C TYR A 14 31.70 69.77 25.04
N ARG A 15 30.38 69.89 24.86
CA ARG A 15 29.62 71.08 24.42
C ARG A 15 29.82 71.62 22.99
N MET A 16 28.69 71.66 22.26
CA MET A 16 28.12 72.96 21.85
C MET A 16 26.58 72.89 21.85
N GLU A 17 26.00 73.57 22.83
CA GLU A 17 24.58 73.97 22.86
C GLU A 17 24.35 74.98 21.72
N VAL A 18 23.47 74.65 20.78
CA VAL A 18 22.76 75.66 19.99
C VAL A 18 21.30 75.23 19.82
N SER A 19 20.46 75.68 20.76
CA SER A 19 19.04 75.89 20.46
C SER A 19 18.91 77.23 19.75
N PRO A 20 18.18 77.31 18.63
CA PRO A 20 17.34 78.46 18.37
C PRO A 20 15.89 77.99 18.34
N THR A 21 15.15 78.48 19.32
CA THR A 21 13.69 78.46 19.39
C THR A 21 13.10 78.88 18.04
N GLY A 22 12.33 78.01 17.42
CA GLY A 22 11.72 78.28 16.12
C GLY A 22 10.74 77.19 15.74
N GLN A 23 9.54 77.27 16.32
CA GLN A 23 8.25 76.96 15.69
C GLN A 23 8.16 75.70 14.82
N GLY A 24 7.45 74.70 15.34
CA GLY A 24 6.93 73.62 14.52
C GLY A 24 6.88 72.30 15.26
N SER A 25 6.12 72.24 16.34
CA SER A 25 5.56 70.97 16.81
C SER A 25 4.54 70.48 15.76
N SER A 26 5.04 69.97 14.64
CA SER A 26 4.35 68.89 13.96
C SER A 26 4.79 67.61 14.63
N ASN A 27 4.14 67.29 15.76
CA ASN A 27 3.82 65.89 16.03
C ASN A 27 2.99 65.44 14.81
N ALA A 28 3.67 65.07 13.72
CA ALA A 28 3.08 64.24 12.70
C ALA A 28 2.85 62.93 13.45
N VAL A 29 1.64 62.80 13.99
CA VAL A 29 1.05 61.51 14.30
C VAL A 29 1.34 60.69 13.04
N GLN A 30 2.30 59.77 13.12
CA GLN A 30 2.54 58.76 12.09
C GLN A 30 1.27 57.94 12.05
N GLY A 31 0.27 58.47 11.33
CA GLY A 31 -0.99 57.82 11.17
C GLY A 31 -0.74 56.52 10.41
N PRO A 32 -1.63 55.53 10.55
CA PRO A 32 -1.57 54.30 9.76
C PRO A 32 -1.58 54.52 8.23
N ASN A 33 -1.71 55.77 7.77
CA ASN A 33 -1.73 56.21 6.38
C ASN A 33 -0.51 57.07 5.97
N ASP A 34 0.58 57.08 6.75
CA ASP A 34 1.83 57.71 6.31
C ASP A 34 2.36 56.98 5.04
N PRO A 35 2.55 57.67 3.90
CA PRO A 35 2.97 57.04 2.66
C PRO A 35 4.29 56.28 2.79
N ALA A 36 5.20 56.70 3.68
CA ALA A 36 6.45 55.97 3.92
C ALA A 36 6.22 54.60 4.59
N VAL A 37 5.27 54.54 5.54
CA VAL A 37 4.91 53.30 6.25
C VAL A 37 4.20 52.32 5.32
N LEU A 38 3.30 52.82 4.46
CA LEU A 38 2.59 52.01 3.46
C LEU A 38 3.54 51.40 2.43
N LEU A 39 4.51 52.17 1.92
CA LEU A 39 5.54 51.65 1.01
C LEU A 39 6.40 50.57 1.67
N GLN A 40 6.78 50.77 2.93
CA GLN A 40 7.52 49.75 3.69
C GLN A 40 6.69 48.46 3.83
N HIS A 41 5.39 48.55 4.11
CA HIS A 41 4.51 47.38 4.19
C HIS A 41 4.39 46.66 2.83
N LEU A 42 4.25 47.39 1.73
CA LEU A 42 4.20 46.80 0.38
C LEU A 42 5.51 46.07 0.03
N VAL A 43 6.66 46.67 0.33
CA VAL A 43 7.98 46.04 0.12
C VAL A 43 8.13 44.79 0.98
N ASN A 44 7.70 44.83 2.25
CA ASN A 44 7.73 43.68 3.13
C ASN A 44 6.84 42.55 2.61
N LEU A 45 5.61 42.86 2.16
CA LEU A 45 4.68 41.87 1.62
C LEU A 45 5.19 41.28 0.29
N GLN A 46 5.81 42.10 -0.55
CA GLN A 46 6.43 41.65 -1.79
C GLN A 46 7.62 40.72 -1.50
N SER A 47 8.46 41.04 -0.51
CA SER A 47 9.55 40.17 -0.07
C SER A 47 9.03 38.83 0.42
N GLN A 48 8.01 38.84 1.29
CA GLN A 48 7.37 37.62 1.77
C GLN A 48 6.78 36.78 0.62
N THR A 49 6.17 37.43 -0.37
CA THR A 49 5.64 36.75 -1.55
C THR A 49 6.76 36.06 -2.35
N LEU A 50 7.90 36.73 -2.53
CA LEU A 50 9.05 36.16 -3.23
C LEU A 50 9.66 34.98 -2.47
N ASP A 51 9.72 35.06 -1.14
CA ASP A 51 10.25 33.98 -0.31
C ASP A 51 9.35 32.73 -0.39
N VAL A 52 8.03 32.89 -0.34
CA VAL A 52 7.08 31.78 -0.52
C VAL A 52 7.18 31.17 -1.91
N LEU A 53 7.33 31.99 -2.96
CA LEU A 53 7.52 31.47 -4.32
C LEU A 53 8.81 30.67 -4.47
N ARG A 54 9.91 31.10 -3.82
CA ARG A 54 11.16 30.35 -3.78
C ARG A 54 10.99 29.00 -3.07
N GLN A 55 10.31 28.99 -1.93
CA GLN A 55 9.99 27.76 -1.19
C GLN A 55 9.15 26.79 -2.03
N ASN A 56 8.13 27.29 -2.73
CA ASN A 56 7.30 26.45 -3.60
C ASN A 56 8.12 25.79 -4.72
N LEU A 57 9.03 26.55 -5.37
CA LEU A 57 9.90 25.98 -6.40
C LEU A 57 10.87 24.92 -5.85
N GLU A 58 11.36 25.12 -4.62
CA GLU A 58 12.20 24.13 -3.95
C GLU A 58 11.41 22.85 -3.65
N ILE A 59 10.19 22.97 -3.13
CA ILE A 59 9.29 21.85 -2.88
C ILE A 59 8.97 21.10 -4.19
N ASP A 60 8.65 21.82 -5.26
CA ASP A 60 8.36 21.22 -6.57
C ASP A 60 9.57 20.43 -7.11
N ARG A 61 10.78 20.96 -6.92
CA ARG A 61 12.01 20.27 -7.29
C ARG A 61 12.20 18.98 -6.49
N LEU A 62 12.03 19.03 -5.17
CA LEU A 62 12.14 17.85 -4.30
C LEU A 62 11.09 16.80 -4.65
N ASN A 63 9.86 17.22 -4.92
CA ASN A 63 8.77 16.33 -5.35
C ASN A 63 9.11 15.63 -6.68
N LEU A 64 9.69 16.37 -7.63
CA LEU A 64 10.08 15.81 -8.91
C LEU A 64 11.23 14.78 -8.78
N ASP A 65 12.22 15.06 -7.93
CA ASP A 65 13.30 14.12 -7.66
C ASP A 65 12.80 12.86 -6.93
N LEU A 66 11.89 13.01 -5.95
CA LEU A 66 11.24 11.88 -5.29
C LEU A 66 10.40 11.06 -6.27
N ASN A 67 9.65 11.70 -7.18
CA ASN A 67 8.88 11.00 -8.21
C ASN A 67 9.78 10.20 -9.15
N ARG A 68 10.95 10.72 -9.52
CA ARG A 68 11.92 9.98 -10.34
C ARG A 68 12.43 8.74 -9.61
N GLN A 69 12.82 8.87 -8.34
CA GLN A 69 13.26 7.73 -7.53
C GLN A 69 12.18 6.66 -7.41
N ASN A 70 10.93 7.07 -7.15
CA ASN A 70 9.79 6.14 -7.09
C ASN A 70 9.55 5.40 -8.40
N LEU A 71 9.69 6.10 -9.55
CA LEU A 71 9.57 5.47 -10.87
C LEU A 71 10.68 4.44 -11.09
N ASP A 72 11.91 4.74 -10.71
CA ASP A 72 13.03 3.82 -10.88
C ASP A 72 12.89 2.57 -10.00
N LEU A 73 12.50 2.73 -8.73
CA LEU A 73 12.18 1.60 -7.84
C LEU A 73 11.02 0.76 -8.40
N THR A 74 9.97 1.41 -8.91
CA THR A 74 8.83 0.69 -9.50
C THR A 74 9.25 -0.12 -10.71
N ARG A 75 10.12 0.42 -11.57
CA ARG A 75 10.67 -0.29 -12.73
C ARG A 75 11.49 -1.51 -12.30
N GLU A 76 12.34 -1.36 -11.29
CA GLU A 76 13.13 -2.46 -10.75
C GLU A 76 12.25 -3.56 -10.16
N ILE A 77 11.24 -3.19 -9.35
CA ILE A 77 10.28 -4.15 -8.79
C ILE A 77 9.55 -4.91 -9.89
N VAL A 78 9.11 -4.22 -10.95
CA VAL A 78 8.44 -4.85 -12.10
C VAL A 78 9.39 -5.80 -12.82
N GLN A 79 10.65 -5.42 -13.01
CA GLN A 79 11.65 -6.27 -13.64
C GLN A 79 11.92 -7.53 -12.82
N VAL A 80 12.18 -7.38 -11.52
CA VAL A 80 12.40 -8.51 -10.60
C VAL A 80 11.18 -9.43 -10.56
N ASN A 81 9.96 -8.88 -10.53
CA ASN A 81 8.73 -9.69 -10.61
C ASN A 81 8.63 -10.48 -11.91
N ARG A 82 8.99 -9.85 -13.06
CA ARG A 82 8.98 -10.53 -14.36
C ARG A 82 9.98 -11.67 -14.39
N GLU A 83 11.20 -11.44 -13.92
CA GLU A 83 12.23 -12.47 -13.84
C GLU A 83 11.84 -13.62 -12.90
N GLN A 84 11.27 -13.29 -11.74
CA GLN A 84 10.77 -14.28 -10.79
C GLN A 84 9.65 -15.13 -11.41
N ARG A 85 8.69 -14.49 -12.09
CA ARG A 85 7.61 -15.20 -12.80
C ARG A 85 8.15 -16.09 -13.92
N ALA A 86 9.12 -15.61 -14.70
CA ALA A 86 9.75 -16.39 -15.76
C ALA A 86 10.46 -17.63 -15.20
N ARG A 87 11.18 -17.51 -14.07
CA ARG A 87 11.82 -18.64 -13.38
C ARG A 87 10.78 -19.64 -12.87
N GLN A 88 9.73 -19.16 -12.22
CA GLN A 88 8.63 -20.01 -11.74
C GLN A 88 7.95 -20.77 -12.88
N MET A 89 7.69 -20.10 -14.02
CA MET A 89 7.13 -20.74 -15.21
C MET A 89 8.08 -21.80 -15.78
N ALA A 90 9.38 -21.51 -15.89
CA ALA A 90 10.35 -22.49 -16.40
C ALA A 90 10.49 -23.72 -15.49
N GLU A 91 10.48 -23.52 -14.17
CA GLU A 91 10.48 -24.62 -13.20
C GLU A 91 9.22 -25.47 -13.31
N LEU A 92 8.06 -24.82 -13.43
CA LEU A 92 6.78 -25.49 -13.60
C LEU A 92 6.75 -26.28 -14.91
N GLU A 93 7.17 -25.69 -16.03
CA GLU A 93 7.28 -26.37 -17.32
C GLU A 93 8.21 -27.58 -17.21
N ARG A 94 9.42 -27.41 -16.65
CA ARG A 94 10.34 -28.52 -16.45
C ARG A 94 9.73 -29.64 -15.60
N TRP A 95 9.01 -29.28 -14.53
CA TRP A 95 8.32 -30.26 -13.70
C TRP A 95 7.24 -31.00 -14.49
N GLN A 96 6.43 -30.30 -15.28
CA GLN A 96 5.37 -30.88 -16.10
C GLN A 96 5.93 -31.88 -17.12
N HIS A 97 6.97 -31.50 -17.87
CA HIS A 97 7.61 -32.39 -18.84
C HIS A 97 8.17 -33.65 -18.16
N GLY A 98 8.74 -33.52 -16.96
CA GLY A 98 9.25 -34.67 -16.19
C GLY A 98 8.16 -35.56 -15.57
N HIS A 99 6.92 -35.07 -15.45
CA HIS A 99 5.83 -35.75 -14.74
C HIS A 99 4.57 -35.95 -15.61
N GLN A 100 4.72 -35.96 -16.94
CA GLN A 100 3.58 -36.08 -17.86
C GLN A 100 2.68 -37.29 -17.56
N ARG A 101 3.28 -38.44 -17.22
CA ARG A 101 2.55 -39.65 -16.81
C ARG A 101 1.66 -39.43 -15.59
N VAL A 102 2.11 -38.63 -14.62
CA VAL A 102 1.31 -38.29 -13.43
C VAL A 102 0.13 -37.41 -13.83
N LEU A 103 0.36 -36.41 -14.70
CA LEU A 103 -0.71 -35.53 -15.20
C LEU A 103 -1.77 -36.30 -15.98
N ASP A 104 -1.35 -37.24 -16.85
CA ASP A 104 -2.26 -38.12 -17.58
C ASP A 104 -3.07 -39.01 -16.64
N ALA A 105 -2.41 -39.67 -15.69
CA ALA A 105 -3.07 -40.49 -14.69
C ALA A 105 -4.03 -39.67 -13.80
N SER A 106 -3.66 -38.43 -13.46
CA SER A 106 -4.53 -37.52 -12.70
C SER A 106 -5.79 -37.13 -13.47
N ARG A 107 -5.69 -36.92 -14.80
CA ARG A 107 -6.87 -36.66 -15.65
C ARG A 107 -7.82 -37.86 -15.69
N GLU A 108 -7.27 -39.06 -15.90
CA GLU A 108 -8.06 -40.29 -15.92
C GLU A 108 -8.72 -40.55 -14.55
N ALA A 109 -7.94 -40.42 -13.47
CA ALA A 109 -8.43 -40.57 -12.11
C ALA A 109 -9.51 -39.53 -11.76
N LEU A 110 -9.33 -38.27 -12.17
CA LEU A 110 -10.31 -37.21 -11.96
C LEU A 110 -11.66 -37.59 -12.58
N GLY A 111 -11.69 -37.98 -13.85
CA GLY A 111 -12.95 -38.35 -14.52
C GLY A 111 -13.64 -39.54 -13.84
N ARG A 112 -12.87 -40.54 -13.39
CA ARG A 112 -13.43 -41.69 -12.64
C ARG A 112 -13.95 -41.29 -11.26
N LEU A 113 -13.23 -40.43 -10.53
CA LEU A 113 -13.67 -39.96 -9.22
C LEU A 113 -14.87 -39.02 -9.30
N GLU A 114 -15.00 -38.23 -10.37
CA GLU A 114 -16.20 -37.41 -10.62
C GLU A 114 -17.42 -38.28 -10.87
N GLN A 115 -17.28 -39.42 -11.57
CA GLN A 115 -18.36 -40.41 -11.71
C GLN A 115 -18.75 -41.03 -10.37
N VAL A 116 -17.77 -41.44 -9.55
CA VAL A 116 -18.03 -41.96 -8.19
C VAL A 116 -18.71 -40.91 -7.32
N HIS A 117 -18.29 -39.64 -7.42
CA HIS A 117 -18.87 -38.54 -6.67
C HIS A 117 -20.31 -38.27 -7.06
N ALA A 118 -20.62 -38.27 -8.36
CA ALA A 118 -21.98 -38.14 -8.87
C ALA A 118 -22.87 -39.30 -8.39
N SER A 119 -22.37 -40.54 -8.43
CA SER A 119 -23.09 -41.71 -7.91
C SER A 119 -23.42 -41.57 -6.42
N LEU A 120 -22.43 -41.16 -5.61
CA LEU A 120 -22.62 -40.98 -4.17
C LEU A 120 -23.63 -39.87 -3.84
N ILE A 121 -23.62 -38.77 -4.61
CA ILE A 121 -24.62 -37.71 -4.48
C ILE A 121 -26.01 -38.24 -4.86
N GLY A 122 -26.11 -39.07 -5.90
CA GLY A 122 -27.36 -39.73 -6.28
C GLY A 122 -27.93 -40.58 -5.15
N GLU A 123 -27.11 -41.48 -4.59
CA GLU A 123 -27.49 -42.32 -3.43
C GLU A 123 -27.92 -41.48 -2.23
N MET A 124 -27.22 -40.36 -1.96
CA MET A 124 -27.57 -39.44 -0.88
C MET A 124 -28.91 -38.75 -1.14
N ALA A 125 -29.15 -38.30 -2.37
CA ALA A 125 -30.39 -37.63 -2.74
C ALA A 125 -31.60 -38.57 -2.65
N GLU A 126 -31.47 -39.81 -3.12
CA GLU A 126 -32.48 -40.85 -2.96
C GLU A 126 -32.78 -41.14 -1.49
N TYR A 127 -31.73 -41.29 -0.65
CA TYR A 127 -31.92 -41.50 0.78
C TYR A 127 -32.67 -40.35 1.46
N VAL A 128 -32.34 -39.09 1.11
CA VAL A 128 -33.02 -37.92 1.66
C VAL A 128 -34.48 -37.90 1.24
N GLU A 129 -34.79 -38.17 -0.03
CA GLU A 129 -36.18 -38.22 -0.52
C GLU A 129 -37.01 -39.25 0.28
N ASP A 130 -36.48 -40.46 0.43
CA ASP A 130 -37.15 -41.58 1.09
C ASP A 130 -37.29 -41.39 2.62
N ASN A 131 -36.45 -40.57 3.25
CA ASN A 131 -36.35 -40.47 4.72
C ASN A 131 -36.50 -39.04 5.27
N HIS A 132 -36.91 -38.06 4.46
CA HIS A 132 -36.90 -36.64 4.83
C HIS A 132 -37.65 -36.33 6.13
N GLU A 133 -38.83 -36.92 6.37
CA GLU A 133 -39.60 -36.71 7.61
C GLU A 133 -38.80 -37.15 8.85
N ASN A 134 -38.21 -38.34 8.79
CA ASN A 134 -37.39 -38.89 9.88
C ASN A 134 -36.11 -38.09 10.12
N LEU A 135 -35.52 -37.51 9.06
CA LEU A 135 -34.33 -36.67 9.16
C LEU A 135 -34.61 -35.32 9.83
N ILE A 136 -35.83 -34.79 9.68
CA ILE A 136 -36.25 -33.54 10.33
C ILE A 136 -36.55 -33.80 11.82
N ASP A 137 -37.24 -34.90 12.12
CA ASP A 137 -37.80 -35.13 13.45
C ASP A 137 -36.87 -35.94 14.39
N GLY A 138 -35.83 -36.60 13.86
CA GLY A 138 -35.03 -37.58 14.61
C GLY A 138 -33.51 -37.38 14.55
N ASP A 139 -32.90 -37.04 15.70
CA ASP A 139 -31.44 -36.92 15.87
C ASP A 139 -30.69 -38.21 15.49
N PHE A 140 -31.28 -39.37 15.75
CA PHE A 140 -30.69 -40.66 15.38
C PHE A 140 -30.61 -40.84 13.86
N ALA A 141 -31.68 -40.53 13.13
CA ALA A 141 -31.73 -40.65 11.68
C ALA A 141 -30.77 -39.66 11.01
N LEU A 142 -30.65 -38.45 11.57
CA LEU A 142 -29.69 -37.44 11.11
C LEU A 142 -28.24 -37.89 11.37
N SER A 143 -27.94 -38.44 12.55
CA SER A 143 -26.60 -38.94 12.86
C SER A 143 -26.20 -40.09 11.93
N ASP A 144 -27.10 -41.06 11.72
CA ASP A 144 -26.86 -42.19 10.80
C ASP A 144 -26.64 -41.71 9.36
N PHE A 145 -27.41 -40.71 8.90
CA PHE A 145 -27.20 -40.07 7.61
C PHE A 145 -25.82 -39.43 7.49
N VAL A 146 -25.41 -38.64 8.48
CA VAL A 146 -24.10 -38.00 8.51
C VAL A 146 -22.98 -39.03 8.54
N ASP A 147 -23.11 -40.09 9.35
CA ASP A 147 -22.10 -41.16 9.43
C ASP A 147 -21.98 -41.95 8.12
N ARG A 148 -23.10 -42.16 7.42
CA ARG A 148 -23.14 -42.87 6.14
C ARG A 148 -22.55 -42.08 4.98
N PHE A 149 -22.87 -40.79 4.86
CA PHE A 149 -22.51 -39.99 3.68
C PHE A 149 -21.40 -38.98 3.94
N GLY A 150 -21.34 -38.39 5.13
CA GLY A 150 -20.47 -37.27 5.49
C GLY A 150 -18.98 -37.53 5.28
N PRO A 151 -18.37 -38.53 5.96
CA PRO A 151 -16.95 -38.83 5.83
C PRO A 151 -16.54 -39.14 4.38
N ARG A 152 -17.38 -39.89 3.66
CA ARG A 152 -17.09 -40.32 2.28
C ARG A 152 -17.13 -39.13 1.32
N LEU A 153 -18.13 -38.25 1.42
CA LEU A 153 -18.24 -37.02 0.63
C LEU A 153 -17.08 -36.07 0.94
N ALA A 154 -16.75 -35.87 2.21
CA ALA A 154 -15.65 -34.98 2.61
C ALA A 154 -14.31 -35.45 2.01
N HIS A 155 -13.98 -36.73 2.18
CA HIS A 155 -12.74 -37.29 1.61
C HIS A 155 -12.70 -37.22 0.09
N LEU A 156 -13.80 -37.55 -0.58
CA LEU A 156 -13.87 -37.50 -2.04
C LEU A 156 -13.71 -36.06 -2.57
N ASN A 157 -14.31 -35.09 -1.91
CA ASN A 157 -14.12 -33.68 -2.21
C ASN A 157 -12.67 -33.24 -2.03
N THR A 158 -11.98 -33.68 -0.98
CA THR A 158 -10.55 -33.41 -0.80
C THR A 158 -9.72 -34.02 -1.93
N MET A 159 -9.98 -35.27 -2.33
CA MET A 159 -9.26 -35.91 -3.44
C MET A 159 -9.48 -35.16 -4.77
N LEU A 160 -10.72 -34.78 -5.07
CA LEU A 160 -11.05 -33.98 -6.26
C LEU A 160 -10.37 -32.61 -6.24
N ALA A 161 -10.32 -31.95 -5.08
CA ALA A 161 -9.64 -30.66 -4.93
C ALA A 161 -8.14 -30.74 -5.22
N VAL A 162 -7.48 -31.86 -4.88
CA VAL A 162 -6.06 -32.11 -5.19
C VAL A 162 -5.85 -32.41 -6.67
N LEU A 163 -6.74 -33.20 -7.28
CA LEU A 163 -6.57 -33.65 -8.67
C LEU A 163 -6.95 -32.60 -9.71
N ARG A 164 -7.94 -31.75 -9.44
CA ARG A 164 -8.42 -30.73 -10.39
C ARG A 164 -7.30 -29.83 -10.92
N PRO A 165 -6.46 -29.19 -10.08
CA PRO A 165 -5.37 -28.36 -10.57
C PRO A 165 -4.39 -29.13 -11.48
N LEU A 166 -4.08 -30.38 -11.13
CA LEU A 166 -3.18 -31.24 -11.90
C LEU A 166 -3.77 -31.63 -13.26
N ALA A 167 -5.08 -31.81 -13.33
CA ALA A 167 -5.77 -32.16 -14.57
C ALA A 167 -5.89 -30.99 -15.56
N VAL A 168 -5.96 -29.74 -15.07
CA VAL A 168 -6.02 -28.53 -15.92
C VAL A 168 -4.69 -28.24 -16.61
N VAL A 169 -3.58 -28.69 -16.03
CA VAL A 169 -2.25 -28.52 -16.62
C VAL A 169 -2.16 -29.30 -17.94
N ARG A 170 -2.16 -28.56 -19.06
CA ARG A 170 -1.91 -29.11 -20.40
C ARG A 170 -0.52 -28.69 -20.86
N PRO A 171 0.27 -29.63 -21.41
CA PRO A 171 1.48 -29.25 -22.13
C PRO A 171 1.08 -28.38 -23.33
N LYS A 172 1.84 -27.33 -23.59
CA LYS A 172 1.69 -26.55 -24.82
C LYS A 172 2.04 -27.47 -26.00
N PRO A 173 1.22 -27.54 -27.06
CA PRO A 173 1.61 -28.30 -28.25
C PRO A 173 2.93 -27.73 -28.80
N GLU A 174 3.88 -28.63 -29.08
CA GLU A 174 5.07 -28.28 -29.85
C GLU A 174 4.62 -28.01 -31.29
N ASP A 175 4.85 -26.79 -31.79
CA ASP A 175 4.71 -26.42 -33.21
C ASP A 175 5.99 -26.79 -33.99
#